data_AF-A0A3D0P574-F1
#
_entry.id   AF-A0A3D0P574-F1
#
_cell.length_a   1.000
_cell.length_b   1.000
_cell.length_c   1.000
_cell.angle_alpha   90.00
_cell.angle_beta   90.00
_cell.angle_gamma   90.00
#
_symmetry.space_group_name_H-M   'P 1'
#
loop_
_entity.id
_entity.type
_entity.pdbx_description
1 polymer ?
#
loop_
_entity_poly.entity_id
_entity_poly.type
_entity_poly.pdbx_seq_one_letter_code
_entity_poly.pdbx_strand_id
1 'polypeptide(L)'
;MSATVTDFIKHHYRHFNAAALIDAAEGYVKHLDSGGKMMITLAGAMSTAELGLSLAEMIRQDKVQIISCTGANLEEDLFNLVAHDF
;
A
#
# COMPACT_ATOMS: atom_id res chain seq x y z
N MET A 1 -13.71 -15.64 17.33
CA MET A 1 -12.79 -15.46 16.19
C MET A 1 -13.09 -14.10 15.60
N SER A 2 -12.13 -13.17 15.63
CA SER A 2 -12.26 -11.92 14.89
C SER A 2 -12.25 -12.26 13.41
N ALA A 3 -13.30 -11.87 12.66
CA ALA A 3 -13.29 -11.98 11.22
C ALA A 3 -12.19 -11.09 10.66
N THR A 4 -11.38 -11.60 9.74
CA THR A 4 -10.30 -10.80 9.15
C THR A 4 -10.89 -9.68 8.30
N VAL A 5 -10.15 -8.59 8.10
CA VAL A 5 -10.56 -7.51 7.18
C VAL A 5 -10.85 -8.08 5.77
N THR A 6 -10.11 -9.11 5.36
CA THR A 6 -10.35 -9.84 4.11
C THR A 6 -11.74 -10.47 4.04
N ASP A 7 -12.16 -11.20 5.08
CA ASP A 7 -13.48 -11.85 5.11
C ASP A 7 -14.61 -10.83 5.08
N PHE A 8 -14.43 -9.72 5.81
CA PHE A 8 -15.39 -8.61 5.84
C PHE A 8 -15.56 -8.00 4.45
N ILE A 9 -14.46 -7.64 3.77
CA ILE A 9 -14.51 -7.03 2.44
C ILE A 9 -15.12 -8.01 1.44
N LYS A 10 -14.70 -9.28 1.42
CA LYS A 10 -15.27 -10.30 0.51
C LYS A 10 -16.77 -10.52 0.71
N HIS A 11 -17.24 -10.43 1.95
CA HIS A 11 -18.66 -10.60 2.23
C HIS A 11 -19.49 -9.39 1.77
N HIS A 12 -19.03 -8.15 2.06
CA HIS A 12 -19.84 -6.94 1.90
C HIS A 12 -19.58 -6.11 0.63
N TYR A 13 -18.40 -6.18 0.02
CA TYR A 13 -17.91 -5.22 -1.00
C TYR A 13 -17.96 -5.82 -2.41
N ARG A 14 -19.12 -6.34 -2.82
CA ARG A 14 -19.25 -7.18 -4.04
C ARG A 14 -19.45 -6.45 -5.37
N HIS A 15 -19.72 -5.14 -5.36
CA HIS A 15 -20.11 -4.41 -6.57
C HIS A 15 -19.43 -3.03 -6.66
N PHE A 16 -19.41 -2.45 -7.86
CA PHE A 16 -18.85 -1.12 -8.14
C PHE A 16 -17.37 -1.02 -7.72
N ASN A 17 -16.95 0.13 -7.21
CA ASN A 17 -15.58 0.38 -6.75
C ASN A 17 -15.15 -0.58 -5.63
N ALA A 18 -16.12 -1.11 -4.87
CA ALA A 18 -15.89 -2.06 -3.80
C ALA A 18 -15.37 -3.41 -4.35
N ALA A 19 -15.91 -3.87 -5.48
CA ALA A 19 -15.42 -5.07 -6.18
C ALA A 19 -14.02 -4.83 -6.78
N ALA A 20 -13.80 -3.66 -7.36
CA ALA A 20 -12.49 -3.31 -7.94
C ALA A 20 -11.37 -3.33 -6.90
N LEU A 21 -11.66 -3.01 -5.63
CA LEU A 21 -10.70 -3.14 -4.54
C LEU A 21 -10.30 -4.60 -4.29
N ILE A 22 -11.28 -5.52 -4.31
CA ILE A 22 -11.03 -6.96 -4.16
C ILE A 22 -10.18 -7.46 -5.33
N ASP A 23 -10.58 -7.14 -6.55
CA ASP A 23 -9.87 -7.55 -7.77
C ASP A 23 -8.41 -7.05 -7.78
N ALA A 24 -8.19 -5.80 -7.36
CA ALA A 24 -6.85 -5.22 -7.24
C ALA A 24 -6.01 -5.94 -6.18
N ALA A 25 -6.59 -6.23 -5.01
CA ALA A 25 -5.87 -6.92 -3.93
C ALA A 25 -5.50 -8.36 -4.31
N GLU A 26 -6.44 -9.13 -4.88
CA GLU A 26 -6.19 -10.50 -5.33
C GLU A 26 -5.24 -10.53 -6.54
N GLY A 27 -5.36 -9.57 -7.46
CA GLY A 27 -4.46 -9.41 -8.58
C GLY A 27 -3.02 -9.13 -8.16
N TYR A 28 -2.82 -8.29 -7.14
CA TYR A 28 -1.49 -8.03 -6.56
C TYR A 28 -0.92 -9.33 -5.96
N VAL A 29 -1.67 -10.03 -5.10
CA VAL A 29 -1.20 -11.30 -4.50
C VAL A 29 -0.77 -12.28 -5.59
N LYS A 30 -1.60 -12.49 -6.61
CA LYS A 30 -1.27 -13.36 -7.73
C LYS A 30 -0.02 -12.94 -8.50
N HIS A 31 0.17 -11.63 -8.73
CA HIS A 31 1.36 -11.10 -9.39
C HIS A 31 2.63 -11.44 -8.61
N LEU A 32 2.62 -11.24 -7.29
CA LEU A 32 3.75 -11.58 -6.43
C LEU A 32 4.00 -13.08 -6.36
N ASP A 33 2.95 -13.89 -6.19
CA ASP A 33 3.05 -15.35 -6.14
C ASP A 33 3.62 -15.93 -7.43
N SER A 34 3.39 -15.25 -8.57
CA SER A 34 3.98 -15.61 -9.86
C SER A 34 5.44 -15.18 -10.03
N GLY A 35 6.07 -14.60 -9.00
CA GLY A 35 7.44 -14.07 -9.04
C GLY A 35 7.55 -12.68 -9.66
N GLY A 36 6.42 -12.00 -9.88
CA GLY A 36 6.38 -10.64 -10.39
C GLY A 36 6.95 -9.64 -9.40
N LYS A 37 7.56 -8.56 -9.90
CA LYS A 37 8.00 -7.42 -9.09
C LYS A 37 7.02 -6.27 -9.22
N MET A 38 6.77 -5.56 -8.12
CA MET A 38 5.82 -4.45 -8.05
C MET A 38 6.53 -3.10 -8.09
N MET A 39 6.04 -2.24 -8.98
CA MET A 39 6.34 -0.81 -8.99
C MET A 39 5.09 -0.04 -8.57
N ILE A 40 5.24 0.90 -7.63
CA ILE A 40 4.16 1.79 -7.18
C ILE A 40 4.45 3.20 -7.66
N THR A 41 3.44 3.84 -8.26
CA THR A 41 3.48 5.27 -8.60
C THR A 41 2.63 6.04 -7.60
N LEU A 42 3.24 6.95 -6.83
CA LEU A 42 2.56 7.75 -5.82
C LEU A 42 2.35 9.18 -6.30
N ALA A 43 1.11 9.65 -6.16
CA ALA A 43 0.77 11.06 -6.32
C ALA A 43 1.37 11.89 -5.17
N GLY A 44 1.23 13.22 -5.25
CA GLY A 44 1.60 14.10 -4.14
C GLY A 44 0.71 13.91 -2.90
N ALA A 45 1.18 14.37 -1.74
CA ALA A 45 0.48 14.35 -0.45
C ALA A 45 0.12 12.96 0.11
N MET A 46 0.70 11.87 -0.43
CA MET A 46 0.46 10.52 0.08
C MET A 46 1.27 10.22 1.35
N SER A 47 2.42 10.90 1.53
CA SER A 47 3.19 10.95 2.77
C SER A 47 2.39 11.56 3.93
N THR A 48 1.69 12.66 3.70
CA THR A 48 0.79 13.29 4.69
C THR A 48 -0.40 12.41 5.05
N ALA A 49 -0.87 11.58 4.11
CA ALA A 49 -1.88 10.56 4.37
C ALA A 49 -1.31 9.32 5.09
N GLU A 50 -0.04 9.36 5.51
CA GLU A 50 0.69 8.31 6.22
C GLU A 50 0.73 6.96 5.48
N LEU A 51 0.60 6.98 4.15
CA LEU A 51 0.65 5.76 3.35
C LEU A 51 2.02 5.04 3.49
N GLY A 52 3.06 5.81 3.83
CA GLY A 52 4.40 5.32 4.16
C GLY A 52 4.40 4.23 5.25
N LEU A 53 3.50 4.26 6.24
CA LEU A 53 3.42 3.23 7.29
C LEU A 53 3.09 1.85 6.72
N SER A 54 2.12 1.79 5.81
CA SER A 54 1.73 0.55 5.15
C SER A 54 2.79 0.11 4.14
N LEU A 55 3.32 1.05 3.35
CA LEU A 55 4.34 0.76 2.34
C LEU A 55 5.66 0.31 2.96
N ALA A 56 6.09 0.89 4.08
CA ALA A 56 7.30 0.50 4.77
C ALA A 56 7.28 -0.99 5.16
N GLU A 57 6.14 -1.48 5.65
CA GLU A 57 5.97 -2.89 5.96
C GLU A 57 5.96 -3.75 4.69
N MET A 58 5.28 -3.31 3.64
CA MET A 58 5.28 -4.01 2.36
C MET A 58 6.68 -4.10 1.72
N ILE A 59 7.48 -3.05 1.82
CA ILE A 59 8.88 -3.03 1.37
C ILE A 59 9.70 -4.03 2.19
N ARG A 60 9.58 -4.02 3.53
CA ARG A 60 10.29 -4.96 4.42
C ARG A 60 9.95 -6.42 4.12
N GLN A 61 8.75 -6.70 3.63
CA GLN A 61 8.31 -8.03 3.22
C GLN A 61 8.62 -8.38 1.74
N ASP A 62 9.43 -7.59 1.03
CA ASP A 62 9.73 -7.73 -0.41
C ASP A 62 8.47 -7.78 -1.30
N LYS A 63 7.43 -7.02 -0.94
CA LYS A 63 6.19 -6.92 -1.74
C LYS A 63 6.21 -5.73 -2.69
N VAL A 64 7.09 -4.74 -2.47
CA VAL A 64 7.29 -3.56 -3.31
C VAL A 64 8.76 -3.39 -3.64
N GLN A 65 9.12 -3.26 -4.92
CA GLN A 65 10.52 -3.16 -5.35
C GLN A 65 10.90 -1.78 -5.88
N ILE A 66 9.94 -1.05 -6.44
CA ILE A 66 10.18 0.29 -7.00
C ILE A 66 9.07 1.23 -6.56
N ILE A 67 9.44 2.43 -6.14
CA ILE A 67 8.49 3.53 -5.90
C ILE A 67 8.91 4.71 -6.77
N SER A 68 7.98 5.19 -7.59
CA SER A 68 8.09 6.46 -8.29
C SER A 68 7.15 7.45 -7.62
N CYS A 69 7.69 8.50 -7.02
CA CYS A 69 6.91 9.50 -6.29
C CYS A 69 7.41 10.92 -6.62
N THR A 70 6.63 11.93 -6.23
CA THR A 70 7.10 13.31 -6.22
C THR A 70 8.10 13.54 -5.08
N GLY A 71 8.98 14.54 -5.22
CA GLY A 71 9.97 14.87 -4.19
C GLY A 71 9.38 15.13 -2.80
N ALA A 72 8.16 15.69 -2.75
CA ALA A 72 7.46 15.98 -1.49
C ALA A 72 7.22 14.72 -0.63
N ASN A 73 6.90 13.58 -1.25
CA ASN A 73 6.69 12.35 -0.48
C ASN A 73 7.99 11.89 0.20
N LEU A 74 9.11 11.96 -0.52
CA LEU A 74 10.42 11.57 0.00
C LEU A 74 10.93 12.54 1.07
N GLU A 75 10.73 13.85 0.85
CA GLU A 75 11.12 14.90 1.79
C GLU A 75 10.39 14.72 3.13
N GLU A 76 9.08 14.49 3.10
CA GLU A 76 8.26 14.31 4.30
C GLU A 76 8.56 13.00 5.02
N ASP A 77 8.75 11.88 4.31
CA ASP A 77 9.16 10.61 4.93
C ASP A 77 10.52 10.75 5.63
N LEU A 78 11.48 11.47 5.01
CA LEU A 78 12.77 11.75 5.64
C LEU A 78 12.63 12.68 6.85
N PHE A 79 11.77 13.70 6.75
CA PHE A 79 11.47 14.59 7.86
C PHE A 79 10.89 13.82 9.05
N ASN A 80 9.91 12.94 8.79
CA ASN A 80 9.33 12.08 9.82
C ASN A 80 10.38 11.16 10.46
N LEU A 81 11.33 10.63 9.69
CA LEU A 81 12.42 9.83 10.26
C LEU A 81 13.29 10.62 11.26
N VAL A 82 13.53 11.91 11.01
CA VAL A 82 14.46 12.71 11.82
C VAL A 82 13.79 13.55 12.90
N ALA A 83 12.51 13.88 12.76
CA ALA A 83 11.84 14.91 13.55
C ALA A 83 10.51 14.49 14.20
N HIS A 84 10.03 13.25 14.02
CA HIS A 84 8.68 12.84 14.47
C HIS A 84 8.56 12.56 15.98
N ASP A 85 9.66 12.54 16.73
CA ASP A 85 9.68 12.22 18.17
C ASP A 85 9.93 13.44 19.09
N PHE A 86 9.68 14.67 18.62
CA PHE A 86 9.86 15.92 19.40
C PHE A 86 8.55 16.63 19.73
#